data_AF-A0A7Y2RCB5-F1
#
_entry.id   AF-A0A7Y2RCB5-F1
#
_cell.length_a   1.000
_cell.length_b   1.000
_cell.length_c   1.000
_cell.angle_alpha   90.00
_cell.angle_beta   90.00
_cell.angle_gamma   90.00
#
_symmetry.space_group_name_H-M   'P 1'
#
loop_
_entity.id
_entity.type
_entity.pdbx_description
1 polymer ?
#
loop_
_entity_poly.entity_id
_entity_poly.type
_entity_poly.pdbx_seq_one_letter_code
_entity_poly.pdbx_strand_id
1 'polypeptide(L)'
;MRTFAVWLFYICVDLAIASIATLSNDQQPLLPFLVTLAVLWIAPLAIGVLGLLKFWMAYWLFWKTRMTRFYKAEMYKFKFPASHGHYAWNEYLDFVMTDPASDQKTVMKAGFFSGEIEGFRTTRPYTTFLAAQSCLEHAMNEYQAPPSKSGLFKGANDTSSDVF
;
A
#
# COMPACT_ATOMS: atom_id res chain seq x y z
N MET A 1 -20.74 7.60 -19.35
CA MET A 1 -20.75 8.68 -20.37
C MET A 1 -19.73 9.79 -20.08
N ARG A 2 -19.62 10.32 -18.85
CA ARG A 2 -18.66 11.41 -18.53
C ARG A 2 -17.19 11.07 -18.82
N THR A 3 -16.73 9.87 -18.48
CA THR A 3 -15.36 9.41 -18.74
C THR A 3 -15.05 9.30 -20.23
N PHE A 4 -16.01 8.83 -21.03
CA PHE A 4 -15.88 8.73 -22.48
C PHE A 4 -15.75 10.10 -23.15
N ALA A 5 -16.59 11.07 -22.76
CA ALA A 5 -16.52 12.43 -23.28
C ALA A 5 -15.19 13.13 -22.97
N VAL A 6 -14.66 12.91 -21.76
CA VAL A 6 -13.34 13.44 -21.36
C VAL A 6 -12.22 12.83 -22.19
N TRP A 7 -12.24 11.51 -22.41
CA TRP A 7 -11.27 10.84 -23.29
C TRP A 7 -11.30 11.36 -24.71
N LEU A 8 -12.50 11.52 -25.27
CA LEU A 8 -12.68 12.04 -26.63
C LEU A 8 -12.17 13.48 -26.75
N PHE A 9 -12.41 14.33 -25.74
CA PHE A 9 -11.87 15.68 -25.69
C PHE A 9 -10.33 15.69 -25.74
N TYR A 10 -9.65 14.86 -24.95
CA TYR A 10 -8.19 14.76 -24.97
C TYR A 10 -7.66 14.30 -26.34
N ILE A 11 -8.31 13.32 -26.98
CA ILE A 11 -7.94 12.87 -28.33
C ILE A 11 -8.09 14.02 -29.34
N CYS A 12 -9.17 14.81 -29.26
CA CYS A 12 -9.34 15.97 -30.15
C CYS A 12 -8.28 17.04 -29.94
N VAL A 13 -7.87 17.29 -28.69
CA VAL A 13 -6.77 18.22 -28.37
C VAL A 13 -5.44 17.72 -28.95
N ASP A 14 -5.13 16.43 -28.79
CA ASP A 14 -3.91 15.84 -29.35
C ASP A 14 -3.87 15.95 -30.88
N LEU A 15 -5.01 15.70 -31.54
CA LEU A 15 -5.14 15.86 -32.99
C LEU A 15 -4.98 17.32 -33.43
N ALA A 16 -5.51 18.28 -32.67
CA ALA A 16 -5.33 19.70 -32.97
C ALA A 16 -3.86 20.13 -32.84
N ILE A 17 -3.16 19.68 -31.80
CA ILE A 17 -1.73 19.96 -31.59
C ILE A 17 -0.90 19.32 -32.71
N ALA A 18 -1.17 18.06 -33.06
CA ALA A 18 -0.49 17.38 -34.17
C ALA A 18 -0.75 18.08 -35.52
N SER A 19 -1.96 18.62 -35.73
CA SER A 19 -2.31 19.39 -36.93
C SER A 19 -1.58 20.73 -37.00
N ILE A 20 -1.34 21.40 -35.88
CA ILE A 20 -0.55 22.64 -35.84
C ILE A 20 0.92 22.34 -36.19
N ALA A 21 1.44 21.19 -35.76
CA ALA A 21 2.82 20.80 -36.04
C ALA A 21 3.11 20.64 -37.55
N THR A 22 2.09 20.42 -38.39
CA THR A 22 2.27 20.31 -39.84
C THR A 22 2.68 21.62 -40.50
N LEU A 23 2.39 22.76 -39.87
CA LEU A 23 2.79 24.10 -40.34
C LEU A 23 4.32 24.31 -40.29
N SER A 24 5.06 23.41 -39.64
CA SER A 24 6.53 23.49 -39.57
C SER A 24 7.23 22.99 -40.83
N ASN A 25 6.54 22.25 -41.70
CA ASN A 25 7.14 21.68 -42.91
C ASN A 25 6.12 21.58 -44.05
N ASP A 26 6.12 22.60 -44.91
CA ASP A 26 5.20 22.70 -46.06
C ASP A 26 5.45 21.64 -47.15
N GLN A 27 6.67 21.09 -47.25
CA GLN A 27 6.99 20.09 -48.27
C GLN A 27 6.50 18.69 -47.89
N GLN A 28 6.49 18.36 -46.60
CA GLN A 28 6.07 17.04 -46.09
C GLN A 28 5.31 17.19 -44.76
N PRO A 29 4.07 17.68 -44.78
CA PRO A 29 3.29 17.97 -43.57
C PRO A 29 2.90 16.71 -42.77
N LEU A 30 2.91 15.54 -43.41
CA LEU A 30 2.48 14.27 -42.81
C LEU A 30 3.50 13.73 -41.79
N LEU A 31 4.79 13.97 -42.02
CA LEU A 31 5.86 13.50 -41.14
C LEU A 31 5.83 14.17 -39.75
N PRO A 32 5.80 15.52 -39.61
CA PRO A 32 5.67 16.16 -38.31
C PRO A 32 4.34 15.81 -37.61
N PHE A 33 3.23 15.64 -38.36
CA PHE A 33 1.95 15.19 -37.79
C PHE A 33 2.10 13.86 -37.04
N LEU A 34 2.62 12.83 -37.74
CA LEU A 34 2.76 11.49 -37.17
C LEU A 34 3.75 11.44 -36.01
N VAL A 35 4.87 12.17 -36.12
CA VAL A 35 5.88 12.23 -35.07
C VAL A 35 5.32 12.90 -33.82
N THR A 36 4.64 14.05 -33.96
CA THR A 36 4.05 14.74 -32.81
C THR A 36 2.97 13.90 -32.14
N LEU A 37 2.11 13.24 -32.91
CA LEU A 37 1.07 12.36 -32.37
C LEU A 37 1.68 11.13 -31.67
N ALA A 38 2.71 10.51 -32.25
CA ALA A 38 3.45 9.42 -31.62
C ALA A 38 4.09 9.87 -30.30
N VAL A 39 4.69 11.07 -30.25
CA VAL A 39 5.29 11.61 -29.01
C VAL A 39 4.22 11.87 -27.96
N LEU A 40 3.09 12.50 -28.31
CA LEU A 40 2.01 12.79 -27.36
C LEU A 40 1.43 11.52 -26.73
N TRP A 41 1.41 10.41 -27.45
CA TRP A 41 0.83 9.17 -26.94
C TRP A 41 1.86 8.27 -26.26
N ILE A 42 3.07 8.15 -26.82
CA ILE A 42 4.10 7.23 -26.33
C ILE A 42 4.90 7.85 -25.19
N ALA A 43 5.21 9.15 -25.24
CA ALA A 43 6.07 9.77 -24.22
C ALA A 43 5.45 9.72 -22.82
N PRO A 44 4.15 10.04 -22.61
CA PRO A 44 3.54 9.90 -21.28
C PRO A 44 3.54 8.46 -20.77
N LEU A 45 3.36 7.47 -21.65
CA LEU A 45 3.45 6.05 -21.28
C LEU A 45 4.87 5.69 -20.84
N ALA A 46 5.88 6.08 -21.61
CA ALA A 46 7.28 5.84 -21.29
C ALA A 46 7.69 6.51 -19.97
N ILE A 47 7.28 7.76 -19.75
CA ILE A 47 7.51 8.50 -18.50
C ILE A 47 6.81 7.79 -17.33
N GLY A 48 5.58 7.34 -17.52
CA GLY A 48 4.83 6.57 -16.52
C GLY A 48 5.52 5.27 -16.12
N VAL A 49 5.98 4.49 -17.10
CA VAL A 49 6.73 3.24 -16.87
C VAL A 49 8.04 3.51 -16.13
N LEU A 50 8.81 4.53 -16.54
CA LEU A 50 10.03 4.93 -15.84
C LEU A 50 9.76 5.40 -14.42
N GLY A 51 8.67 6.14 -14.19
CA GLY A 51 8.23 6.56 -12.86
C GLY A 51 7.90 5.36 -11.97
N LEU A 52 7.17 4.39 -12.51
CA LEU A 52 6.83 3.15 -11.82
C LEU A 52 8.08 2.33 -11.47
N LEU A 53 9.03 2.20 -12.40
CA LEU A 53 10.31 1.52 -12.15
C LEU A 53 11.12 2.22 -11.05
N LYS A 54 11.26 3.55 -11.13
CA LYS A 54 11.95 4.34 -10.10
C LYS A 54 11.29 4.21 -8.74
N PHE A 55 9.95 4.21 -8.69
CA PHE A 55 9.21 4.01 -7.45
C PHE A 55 9.54 2.65 -6.83
N TRP A 56 9.45 1.55 -7.58
CA TRP A 56 9.73 0.22 -7.05
C TRP A 56 11.21 0.06 -6.65
N MET A 57 12.14 0.62 -7.41
CA MET A 57 13.55 0.68 -6.99
C MET A 57 13.73 1.40 -5.66
N ALA A 58 13.15 2.60 -5.51
CA ALA A 58 13.22 3.36 -4.27
C ALA A 58 12.54 2.63 -3.11
N TYR A 59 11.42 1.96 -3.38
CA TYR A 59 10.73 1.11 -2.41
C TYR A 59 11.64 0.00 -1.89
N TRP A 60 12.27 -0.76 -2.78
CA TRP A 60 13.15 -1.87 -2.40
C TRP A 60 14.40 -1.40 -1.65
N LEU A 61 15.01 -0.29 -2.09
CA LEU A 61 16.26 0.21 -1.51
C LEU A 61 16.08 0.89 -0.15
N PHE A 62 15.01 1.68 0.02
CA PHE A 62 14.88 2.56 1.18
C PHE A 62 13.62 2.32 2.00
N TRP A 63 12.49 2.09 1.31
CA TRP A 63 11.19 2.17 1.96
C TRP A 63 10.79 0.87 2.64
N LYS A 64 10.99 -0.28 1.97
CA LYS A 64 10.54 -1.60 2.42
C LYS A 64 11.00 -1.91 3.84
N THR A 65 12.31 -1.87 4.07
CA THR A 65 12.91 -2.18 5.38
C THR A 65 12.45 -1.19 6.46
N ARG A 66 12.38 0.10 6.13
CA ARG A 66 11.97 1.15 7.07
C ARG A 66 10.51 1.01 7.49
N MET A 67 9.60 0.82 6.52
CA MET A 67 8.17 0.66 6.79
C MET A 67 7.88 -0.64 7.52
N THR A 68 8.47 -1.75 7.10
CA THR A 68 8.31 -3.05 7.77
C THR A 68 8.71 -2.95 9.24
N ARG A 69 9.87 -2.32 9.52
CA ARG A 69 10.33 -2.08 10.90
C ARG A 69 9.38 -1.17 11.69
N PHE A 70 8.81 -0.15 11.04
CA PHE A 70 7.84 0.74 11.69
C PHE A 70 6.56 -0.02 12.09
N TYR A 71 5.95 -0.76 11.17
CA TYR A 71 4.76 -1.57 11.45
C TYR A 71 5.05 -2.60 12.55
N LYS A 72 6.15 -3.34 12.43
CA LYS A 72 6.57 -4.32 13.43
C LYS A 72 6.79 -3.69 14.81
N ALA A 73 7.45 -2.54 14.88
CA ALA A 73 7.69 -1.84 16.15
C ALA A 73 6.40 -1.38 16.82
N GLU A 74 5.45 -0.87 16.04
CA GLU A 74 4.13 -0.50 16.55
C GLU A 74 3.33 -1.74 16.99
N MET A 75 3.41 -2.86 16.26
CA MET A 75 2.79 -4.13 16.69
C MET A 75 3.36 -4.63 18.03
N TYR A 76 4.68 -4.50 18.27
CA TYR A 76 5.27 -4.81 19.57
C TYR A 76 4.81 -3.86 20.68
N LYS A 77 4.78 -2.54 20.38
CA LYS A 77 4.37 -1.50 21.34
C LYS A 77 2.93 -1.67 21.81
N PHE A 78 2.03 -2.01 20.89
CA PHE A 78 0.62 -2.23 21.17
C PHE A 78 0.26 -3.70 21.43
N LYS A 79 1.27 -4.59 21.55
CA LYS A 79 1.11 -6.01 21.87
C LYS A 79 0.03 -6.69 21.02
N PHE A 80 0.17 -6.57 19.71
CA PHE A 80 -0.75 -7.23 18.78
C PHE A 80 -0.77 -8.76 19.00
N PRO A 81 -1.91 -9.43 18.77
CA PRO A 81 -1.96 -10.88 18.82
C PRO A 81 -1.11 -11.48 17.70
N ALA A 82 -0.68 -12.73 17.86
CA ALA A 82 0.12 -13.39 16.84
C ALA A 82 -0.68 -13.54 15.53
N SER A 83 -0.03 -13.37 14.39
CA SER A 83 -0.64 -13.47 13.06
C SER A 83 -0.94 -14.91 12.59
N HIS A 84 -0.79 -15.91 13.47
CA HIS A 84 -0.84 -17.32 13.07
C HIS A 84 -2.21 -17.66 12.47
N GLY A 85 -2.22 -18.09 11.20
CA GLY A 85 -3.44 -18.43 10.46
C GLY A 85 -3.97 -17.33 9.53
N HIS A 86 -3.42 -16.11 9.58
CA HIS A 86 -3.80 -15.01 8.69
C HIS A 86 -2.66 -14.68 7.72
N TYR A 87 -2.92 -14.87 6.43
CA TYR A 87 -1.94 -14.57 5.37
C TYR A 87 -2.11 -13.17 4.78
N ALA A 88 -3.32 -12.61 4.86
CA ALA A 88 -3.65 -11.30 4.30
C ALA A 88 -3.80 -10.25 5.41
N TRP A 89 -3.29 -9.05 5.16
CA TRP A 89 -3.29 -7.96 6.14
C TRP A 89 -4.69 -7.54 6.58
N ASN A 90 -5.65 -7.53 5.65
CA ASN A 90 -7.02 -7.09 5.89
C ASN A 90 -7.76 -8.05 6.83
N GLU A 91 -7.62 -9.36 6.60
CA GLU A 91 -8.21 -10.39 7.44
C GLU A 91 -7.64 -10.35 8.86
N TYR A 92 -6.32 -10.17 8.97
CA TYR A 92 -5.66 -10.07 10.26
C TYR A 92 -6.10 -8.83 11.04
N LEU A 93 -6.14 -7.65 10.40
CA LEU A 93 -6.57 -6.44 11.07
C LEU A 93 -8.05 -6.50 11.48
N ASP A 94 -8.91 -7.12 10.67
CA ASP A 94 -10.31 -7.34 11.01
C ASP A 94 -10.45 -8.27 12.23
N PHE A 95 -9.67 -9.35 12.28
CA PHE A 95 -9.57 -10.22 13.45
C PHE A 95 -9.16 -9.43 14.71
N VAL A 96 -8.09 -8.61 14.64
CA VAL A 96 -7.64 -7.81 15.78
C VAL A 96 -8.70 -6.84 16.25
N MET A 97 -9.51 -6.29 15.33
CA MET A 97 -10.56 -5.32 15.67
C MET A 97 -11.82 -5.96 16.24
N THR A 98 -12.09 -7.21 15.90
CA THR A 98 -13.31 -7.93 16.29
C THR A 98 -13.09 -8.86 17.49
N ASP A 99 -11.83 -9.19 17.81
CA ASP A 99 -11.47 -10.03 18.94
C ASP A 99 -11.75 -9.34 20.29
N PRO A 100 -12.67 -9.88 21.12
CA PRO A 100 -12.99 -9.33 22.44
C PRO A 100 -11.81 -9.40 23.42
N ALA A 101 -10.81 -10.26 23.16
CA ALA A 101 -9.64 -10.40 24.02
C ALA A 101 -8.55 -9.33 23.74
N SER A 102 -8.69 -8.57 22.65
CA SER A 102 -7.73 -7.53 22.27
C SER A 102 -7.94 -6.23 23.06
N ASP A 103 -6.85 -5.62 23.53
CA ASP A 103 -6.90 -4.34 24.25
C ASP A 103 -7.44 -3.23 23.33
N GLN A 104 -8.19 -2.29 23.89
CA GLN A 104 -8.81 -1.19 23.14
C GLN A 104 -7.78 -0.38 22.34
N LYS A 105 -6.56 -0.22 22.88
CA LYS A 105 -5.46 0.48 22.19
C LYS A 105 -4.96 -0.29 20.97
N THR A 106 -4.92 -1.62 21.05
CA THR A 106 -4.55 -2.52 19.95
C THR A 106 -5.59 -2.45 18.84
N VAL A 107 -6.88 -2.53 19.20
CA VAL A 107 -8.02 -2.38 18.28
C VAL A 107 -7.97 -1.03 17.56
N MET A 108 -7.79 0.07 18.29
CA MET A 108 -7.66 1.41 17.69
C MET A 108 -6.48 1.50 16.71
N LYS A 109 -5.34 0.90 17.05
CA LYS A 109 -4.17 0.92 16.19
C LYS A 109 -4.36 0.07 14.93
N ALA A 110 -5.03 -1.07 15.05
CA ALA A 110 -5.41 -1.89 13.89
C ALA A 110 -6.34 -1.11 12.95
N GLY A 111 -7.34 -0.41 13.51
CA GLY A 111 -8.20 0.49 12.75
C GLY A 111 -7.43 1.61 12.04
N PHE A 112 -6.44 2.20 12.71
CA PHE A 112 -5.55 3.18 12.09
C PHE A 112 -4.77 2.60 10.90
N PHE A 113 -4.17 1.41 11.03
CA PHE A 113 -3.45 0.78 9.91
C PHE A 113 -4.36 0.46 8.74
N SER A 114 -5.57 -0.04 9.01
CA SER A 114 -6.56 -0.31 7.98
C SER A 114 -6.97 0.98 7.25
N GLY A 115 -7.26 2.05 7.99
CA GLY A 115 -7.58 3.36 7.42
C GLY A 115 -6.42 4.00 6.64
N GLU A 116 -5.17 3.85 7.11
CA GLU A 116 -3.99 4.35 6.40
C GLU A 116 -3.83 3.65 5.04
N ILE A 117 -3.92 2.32 5.01
CA ILE A 117 -3.74 1.53 3.80
C ILE A 117 -4.88 1.80 2.80
N GLU A 118 -6.14 1.79 3.23
CA GLU A 118 -7.27 2.16 2.37
C GLU A 118 -7.23 3.64 1.94
N GLY A 119 -6.68 4.51 2.78
CA GLY A 119 -6.37 5.89 2.43
C GLY A 119 -5.39 5.97 1.26
N PHE A 120 -4.37 5.13 1.22
CA PHE A 120 -3.45 5.06 0.07
C PHE A 120 -4.12 4.53 -1.18
N ARG A 121 -5.09 3.61 -1.07
CA ARG A 121 -5.84 3.09 -2.22
C ARG A 121 -6.65 4.18 -2.92
N THR A 122 -7.20 5.12 -2.16
CA THR A 122 -8.16 6.11 -2.66
C THR A 122 -7.52 7.46 -3.02
N THR A 123 -6.48 7.88 -2.29
CA THR A 123 -5.89 9.22 -2.42
C THR A 123 -4.52 9.26 -3.07
N ARG A 124 -3.82 8.13 -3.14
CA ARG A 124 -2.45 8.03 -3.65
C ARG A 124 -2.38 7.15 -4.90
N PRO A 125 -1.28 7.21 -5.66
CA PRO A 125 -1.03 6.25 -6.73
C PRO A 125 -1.16 4.82 -6.19
N TYR A 126 -1.82 3.95 -6.95
CA TYR A 126 -2.13 2.57 -6.54
C TYR A 126 -0.89 1.77 -6.10
N THR A 127 0.29 2.09 -6.64
CA THR A 127 1.56 1.46 -6.25
C THR A 127 1.94 1.70 -4.79
N THR A 128 1.55 2.85 -4.20
CA THR A 128 1.76 3.14 -2.78
C THR A 128 0.92 2.24 -1.89
N PHE A 129 -0.33 1.97 -2.30
CA PHE A 129 -1.19 1.01 -1.63
C PHE A 129 -0.56 -0.40 -1.64
N LEU A 130 -0.09 -0.87 -2.81
CA LEU A 130 0.57 -2.18 -2.93
C LEU A 130 1.85 -2.28 -2.06
N ALA A 131 2.62 -1.20 -2.00
CA ALA A 131 3.82 -1.12 -1.17
C ALA A 131 3.50 -1.15 0.34
N ALA A 132 2.46 -0.44 0.78
CA ALA A 132 2.06 -0.40 2.18
C ALA A 132 1.50 -1.74 2.67
N GLN A 133 0.59 -2.37 1.91
CA GLN A 133 0.04 -3.69 2.28
C GLN A 133 1.15 -4.74 2.38
N SER A 134 2.09 -4.78 1.42
CA SER A 134 3.17 -5.77 1.42
C SER A 134 4.14 -5.57 2.59
N CYS A 135 4.38 -4.34 3.02
CA CYS A 135 5.19 -4.07 4.21
C CYS A 135 4.48 -4.53 5.50
N LEU A 136 3.17 -4.33 5.58
CA LEU A 136 2.40 -4.78 6.74
C LEU A 136 2.34 -6.31 6.80
N GLU A 137 2.06 -6.99 5.69
CA GLU A 137 2.09 -8.47 5.62
C GLU A 137 3.46 -9.02 5.99
N HIS A 138 4.54 -8.38 5.52
CA HIS A 138 5.88 -8.79 5.90
C HIS A 138 6.15 -8.57 7.40
N ALA A 139 5.70 -7.45 7.95
CA ALA A 139 5.80 -7.18 9.38
C ALA A 139 5.01 -8.19 10.21
N MET A 140 3.80 -8.57 9.76
CA MET A 140 2.97 -9.60 10.39
C MET A 140 3.64 -10.97 10.40
N ASN A 141 4.26 -11.36 9.27
CA ASN A 141 4.95 -12.64 9.15
C ASN A 141 6.20 -12.72 10.03
N GLU A 142 6.92 -11.61 10.20
CA GLU A 142 8.07 -11.55 11.08
C GLU A 142 7.73 -11.28 12.55
N TYR A 143 6.51 -10.84 12.83
CA TYR A 143 6.08 -10.50 14.19
C TYR A 143 5.81 -11.77 14.99
N GLN A 144 6.58 -11.94 16.06
CA GLN A 144 6.33 -12.97 17.07
C GLN A 144 5.74 -12.30 18.28
N ALA A 145 4.51 -12.67 18.63
CA ALA A 145 3.83 -12.11 19.79
C ALA A 145 4.66 -12.38 21.07
N PRO A 146 4.83 -11.39 21.95
CA PRO A 146 5.49 -11.62 23.22
C PRO A 146 4.71 -12.65 24.05
N PRO A 147 5.37 -13.55 24.81
CA PRO A 147 4.69 -14.57 25.59
C PRO A 147 3.66 -13.92 26.52
N SER A 148 2.43 -14.45 26.51
CA SER A 148 1.36 -13.91 27.34
C SER A 148 1.76 -14.07 28.82
N LYS A 149 1.69 -12.99 29.59
CA LYS A 149 1.94 -13.04 31.04
C LYS A 149 0.76 -13.62 31.83
N SER A 150 -0.11 -14.44 31.23
CA SER A 150 -1.38 -14.84 31.86
C SER A 150 -1.50 -16.33 32.24
N GLY A 151 -0.44 -17.14 32.13
CA GLY A 151 -0.54 -18.58 32.44
C GLY A 151 0.47 -19.16 33.43
N LEU A 152 1.70 -18.62 33.53
CA LEU A 152 2.79 -19.39 34.13
C LEU A 152 3.00 -19.23 35.65
N PHE A 153 2.26 -18.33 36.32
CA PHE A 153 2.46 -18.04 37.75
C PHE A 153 1.21 -18.17 38.63
N LYS A 154 0.09 -18.69 38.10
CA LYS A 154 -1.15 -18.84 38.89
C LYS A 154 -1.29 -20.18 39.61
N GLY A 155 -0.38 -21.14 39.38
CA GLY A 155 -0.49 -22.50 39.92
C GLY A 155 0.50 -22.87 41.03
N ALA A 156 1.37 -21.97 41.48
CA ALA A 156 2.44 -22.30 42.43
C ALA A 156 2.19 -21.85 43.88
N ASN A 157 1.11 -21.10 44.16
CA ASN A 157 0.84 -20.54 45.49
C ASN A 157 -0.41 -21.08 46.20
N ASP A 158 -1.17 -22.00 45.60
CA ASP A 158 -2.44 -22.49 46.18
C ASP A 158 -2.37 -23.93 46.74
N THR A 159 -1.18 -24.51 46.93
CA THR A 159 -1.00 -25.88 47.48
C THR A 159 -0.25 -25.94 48.81
N SER A 160 -0.36 -24.93 49.68
CA SER A 160 0.23 -25.01 51.04
C SER A 160 -0.65 -24.50 52.17
N SER A 161 -1.92 -24.90 52.24
CA SER A 161 -2.70 -24.62 53.45
C SER A 161 -3.81 -25.62 53.79
N ASP A 162 -3.70 -26.89 53.42
CA ASP A 162 -4.61 -27.94 53.94
C ASP A 162 -3.84 -29.24 54.20
N VAL A 163 -3.04 -29.26 55.28
CA VAL A 163 -2.56 -30.49 55.91
C VAL A 163 -2.53 -30.27 57.43
N PHE A 164 -3.55 -30.82 58.09
CA PHE A 164 -3.74 -31.13 59.52
C PHE A 164 -3.56 -30.04 60.59
#